data_AF-A0A8T2N3C3-F1
#
_entry.id   AF-A0A8T2N3C3-F1
#
_cell.length_a   1.000
_cell.length_b   1.000
_cell.length_c   1.000
_cell.angle_alpha   90.00
_cell.angle_beta   90.00
_cell.angle_gamma   90.00
#
_symmetry.space_group_name_H-M   'P 1'
#
loop_
_entity.id
_entity.type
_entity.pdbx_description
1 polymer ?
#
loop_
_entity_poly.entity_id
_entity_poly.type
_entity_poly.pdbx_seq_one_letter_code
_entity_poly.pdbx_strand_id
1 'polypeptide(L)'
;MAAFCSGLLPVFLYCVKCECLPLHRKQCKFSHNVRSEHNYPLLRECTLHELHEEDLFLLLLQNDPTLLPEVCSHYNKGAGPYGACTFKAGCTKLHMCQHFIQDNCMFGHKCKRLHMIDEYGRRMLEERGLSSDIIHDLPYIYKNVYRLTAPPYSSREGLSEPVVRQAVQTEERSEICLHFLRRNCRFQDQCIRIHFNLPYKWEVFDGECWRDLRRMEEIERSYCDPRNTHSPGSRPVDFLTMTRDADPVRRLSTASSVTKPSHYILTTEWLWFYKGDHENWIEYGRPDDKQRVTSVTSRELEAAFLTDSSAEVTVMKGHRQYFLSFQDMYQRNPKHNTKRRVRRRPRFVSITEVEDKIAR
;
A
#
# COMPACT_ATOMS: atom_id res chain seq x y z
N MET A 1 -3.71 -12.47 -26.63
CA MET A 1 -3.35 -12.99 -25.30
C MET A 1 -3.31 -14.52 -25.23
N ALA A 2 -4.29 -15.27 -25.74
CA ALA A 2 -4.21 -16.75 -25.73
C ALA A 2 -2.99 -17.31 -26.49
N ALA A 3 -2.66 -16.75 -27.66
CA ALA A 3 -1.46 -17.11 -28.42
C ALA A 3 -0.12 -16.68 -27.75
N PHE A 4 -0.17 -15.62 -26.93
CA PHE A 4 0.96 -15.11 -26.14
C PHE A 4 1.32 -16.06 -24.99
N CYS A 5 0.29 -16.62 -24.33
CA CYS A 5 0.48 -17.64 -23.31
C CYS A 5 1.13 -18.89 -23.92
N SER A 6 0.67 -19.38 -25.08
CA SER A 6 1.19 -20.62 -25.69
C SER A 6 2.70 -20.66 -25.95
N GLY A 7 3.31 -19.52 -26.30
CA GLY A 7 4.75 -19.42 -26.57
C GLY A 7 5.63 -19.28 -25.33
N LEU A 8 5.10 -18.66 -24.26
CA LEU A 8 5.80 -18.49 -22.98
C LEU A 8 5.54 -19.65 -22.01
N LEU A 9 4.39 -20.32 -22.10
CA LEU A 9 4.00 -21.49 -21.29
C LEU A 9 5.12 -22.53 -21.08
N PRO A 10 5.93 -22.91 -22.09
CA PRO A 10 6.97 -23.93 -21.93
C PRO A 10 8.11 -23.52 -20.98
N VAL A 11 8.40 -22.22 -20.88
CA VAL A 11 9.38 -21.65 -19.95
C VAL A 11 8.80 -21.54 -18.53
N PHE A 12 7.49 -21.24 -18.42
CA PHE A 12 6.84 -20.94 -17.15
C PHE A 12 6.19 -22.13 -16.43
N LEU A 13 5.81 -23.20 -17.15
CA LEU A 13 5.41 -24.47 -16.52
C LEU A 13 6.49 -24.97 -15.53
N TYR A 14 7.74 -24.55 -15.73
CA TYR A 14 8.89 -24.98 -14.96
C TYR A 14 9.01 -24.37 -13.55
N CYS A 15 8.72 -23.07 -13.36
CA CYS A 15 8.89 -22.42 -12.04
C CYS A 15 7.85 -22.84 -10.99
N VAL A 16 6.70 -23.41 -11.40
CA VAL A 16 5.66 -23.84 -10.45
C VAL A 16 5.45 -25.36 -10.45
N LYS A 17 5.81 -26.05 -11.56
CA LYS A 17 5.61 -27.50 -11.70
C LYS A 17 6.89 -28.32 -11.97
N CYS A 18 8.10 -27.76 -12.12
CA CYS A 18 9.28 -28.64 -12.18
C CYS A 18 9.74 -29.08 -10.78
N GLU A 19 9.87 -30.40 -10.60
CA GLU A 19 10.53 -31.05 -9.46
C GLU A 19 12.08 -31.01 -9.55
N CYS A 20 12.62 -30.03 -10.26
CA CYS A 20 14.03 -29.91 -10.57
C CYS A 20 14.77 -29.27 -9.38
N LEU A 21 15.04 -30.05 -8.33
CA LEU A 21 15.83 -29.62 -7.18
C LEU A 21 17.25 -29.14 -7.60
N PRO A 22 17.89 -28.22 -6.87
CA PRO A 22 19.27 -27.76 -7.12
C PRO A 22 20.35 -28.86 -7.13
N LEU A 23 19.98 -30.12 -6.85
CA LEU A 23 20.89 -31.24 -6.62
C LEU A 23 20.75 -32.42 -7.62
N HIS A 24 19.89 -32.36 -8.65
CA HIS A 24 19.76 -33.47 -9.62
C HIS A 24 20.25 -33.15 -11.05
N ARG A 25 21.24 -33.94 -11.48
CA ARG A 25 21.98 -33.96 -12.76
C ARG A 25 21.17 -34.29 -14.05
N LYS A 26 19.98 -33.72 -14.27
CA LYS A 26 19.33 -33.80 -15.60
C LYS A 26 19.17 -32.40 -16.18
N GLN A 27 19.83 -32.13 -17.31
CA GLN A 27 19.71 -30.86 -18.03
C GLN A 27 18.23 -30.64 -18.40
N CYS A 28 17.68 -29.51 -17.95
CA CYS A 28 16.34 -29.10 -18.30
C CYS A 28 16.23 -28.88 -19.82
N LYS A 29 15.10 -29.29 -20.41
CA LYS A 29 14.83 -29.11 -21.84
C LYS A 29 14.30 -27.71 -22.20
N PHE A 30 14.02 -26.88 -21.19
CA PHE A 30 13.42 -25.56 -21.35
C PHE A 30 14.32 -24.47 -20.77
N SER A 31 14.25 -23.26 -21.34
CA SER A 31 15.02 -22.11 -20.87
C SER A 31 14.52 -21.68 -19.49
N HIS A 32 15.43 -21.36 -18.57
CA HIS A 32 15.10 -20.74 -17.27
C HIS A 32 15.22 -19.20 -17.34
N ASN A 33 15.57 -18.67 -18.50
CA ASN A 33 15.69 -17.24 -18.72
C ASN A 33 14.47 -16.77 -19.49
N VAL A 34 13.58 -16.03 -18.80
CA VAL A 34 12.40 -15.40 -19.39
C VAL A 34 12.78 -14.42 -20.50
N ARG A 35 13.96 -13.81 -20.43
CA ARG A 35 14.54 -12.93 -21.45
C ARG A 35 15.51 -13.66 -22.39
N SER A 36 15.30 -14.96 -22.61
CA SER A 36 16.04 -15.68 -23.65
C SER A 36 15.84 -15.02 -25.03
N GLU A 37 16.80 -15.21 -25.93
CA GLU A 37 16.71 -14.71 -27.32
C GLU A 37 15.41 -15.14 -28.01
N HIS A 38 14.86 -16.30 -27.62
CA HIS A 38 13.58 -16.80 -28.11
C HIS A 38 12.38 -15.96 -27.65
N ASN A 39 12.36 -15.55 -26.38
CA ASN A 39 11.22 -14.86 -25.77
C ASN A 39 11.24 -13.35 -26.00
N TYR A 40 12.43 -12.75 -26.18
CA TYR A 40 12.58 -11.30 -26.27
C TYR A 40 11.74 -10.64 -27.40
N PRO A 41 11.62 -11.21 -28.61
CA PRO A 41 10.73 -10.68 -29.64
C PRO A 41 9.26 -10.64 -29.21
N LEU A 42 8.77 -11.70 -28.55
CA LEU A 42 7.40 -11.79 -28.03
C LEU A 42 7.15 -10.77 -26.92
N LEU A 43 8.12 -10.57 -26.03
CA LEU A 43 8.06 -9.56 -24.98
C LEU A 43 8.02 -8.14 -25.56
N ARG A 44 8.74 -7.87 -26.66
CA ARG A 44 8.70 -6.57 -27.33
C ARG A 44 7.36 -6.31 -28.02
N GLU A 45 6.83 -7.30 -28.73
CA GLU A 45 5.55 -7.19 -29.44
C GLU A 45 4.39 -6.88 -28.49
N CYS A 46 4.42 -7.47 -27.29
CA CYS A 46 3.41 -7.23 -26.26
C CYS A 46 3.74 -6.06 -25.32
N THR A 47 4.78 -5.27 -25.61
CA THR A 47 5.26 -4.16 -24.77
C THR A 47 5.58 -4.56 -23.32
N LEU A 48 6.04 -5.79 -23.09
CA LEU A 48 6.37 -6.34 -21.77
C LEU A 48 7.90 -6.45 -21.53
N HIS A 49 8.71 -6.17 -22.54
CA HIS A 49 10.18 -6.24 -22.47
C HIS A 49 10.82 -5.34 -21.38
N GLU A 50 10.14 -4.26 -20.98
CA GLU A 50 10.57 -3.35 -19.91
C GLU A 50 10.18 -3.84 -18.51
N LEU A 51 9.29 -4.82 -18.39
CA LEU A 51 8.87 -5.38 -17.11
C LEU A 51 9.97 -6.27 -16.52
N HIS A 52 10.12 -6.22 -15.19
CA HIS A 52 11.00 -7.13 -14.45
C HIS A 52 10.46 -8.57 -14.48
N GLU A 53 11.35 -9.53 -14.27
CA GLU A 53 11.01 -10.97 -14.33
C GLU A 53 9.91 -11.35 -13.33
N GLU A 54 9.90 -10.73 -12.15
CA GLU A 54 8.88 -10.91 -11.12
C GLU A 54 7.50 -10.35 -11.54
N ASP A 55 7.47 -9.22 -12.24
CA ASP A 55 6.22 -8.62 -12.73
C ASP A 55 5.66 -9.41 -13.92
N LEU A 56 6.53 -9.87 -14.81
CA LEU A 56 6.19 -10.83 -15.85
C LEU A 56 5.60 -12.11 -15.25
N PHE A 57 6.18 -12.59 -14.15
CA PHE A 57 5.71 -13.77 -13.45
C PHE A 57 4.31 -13.58 -12.87
N LEU A 58 4.06 -12.47 -12.17
CA LEU A 58 2.73 -12.13 -11.65
C LEU A 58 1.70 -11.99 -12.76
N LEU A 59 2.07 -11.32 -13.87
CA LEU A 59 1.20 -11.16 -15.02
C LEU A 59 0.81 -12.53 -15.60
N LEU A 60 1.76 -13.46 -15.72
CA LEU A 60 1.50 -14.79 -16.25
C LEU A 60 0.63 -15.64 -15.32
N LEU A 61 0.90 -15.61 -14.00
CA LEU A 61 0.05 -16.30 -13.02
C LEU A 61 -1.40 -15.80 -13.03
N GLN A 62 -1.62 -14.53 -13.35
CA GLN A 62 -2.96 -13.93 -13.44
C GLN A 62 -3.67 -14.24 -14.76
N ASN A 63 -2.92 -14.48 -15.84
CA ASN A 63 -3.48 -14.72 -17.17
C ASN A 63 -3.64 -16.22 -17.50
N ASP A 64 -2.88 -17.09 -16.85
CA ASP A 64 -2.94 -18.55 -17.05
C ASP A 64 -3.17 -19.30 -15.72
N PRO A 65 -4.43 -19.70 -15.43
CA PRO A 65 -4.78 -20.46 -14.23
C PRO A 65 -4.04 -21.81 -14.11
N THR A 66 -3.52 -22.36 -15.21
CA THR A 66 -2.79 -23.64 -15.19
C THR A 66 -1.41 -23.54 -14.53
N LEU A 67 -0.90 -22.31 -14.36
CA LEU A 67 0.35 -22.02 -13.66
C LEU A 67 0.17 -21.92 -12.15
N LEU A 68 -1.05 -21.77 -11.64
CA LEU A 68 -1.29 -21.69 -10.20
C LEU A 68 -1.26 -23.10 -9.55
N PRO A 69 -0.75 -23.22 -8.32
CA PRO A 69 -0.89 -24.45 -7.54
C PRO A 69 -2.37 -24.89 -7.44
N GLU A 70 -2.65 -26.18 -7.33
CA GLU A 70 -4.04 -26.60 -7.17
C GLU A 70 -4.53 -26.39 -5.74
N VAL A 71 -5.75 -25.89 -5.59
CA VAL A 71 -6.45 -25.80 -4.30
C VAL A 71 -7.15 -27.12 -4.02
N CYS A 72 -6.97 -27.66 -2.82
CA CYS A 72 -7.57 -28.92 -2.41
C CYS A 72 -9.09 -28.79 -2.28
N SER A 73 -9.83 -29.51 -3.12
CA SER A 73 -11.30 -29.51 -3.08
C SER A 73 -11.86 -30.25 -1.86
N HIS A 74 -11.17 -31.30 -1.40
CA HIS A 74 -11.50 -32.03 -0.16
C HIS A 74 -11.26 -31.16 1.09
N TYR A 75 -10.27 -30.27 0.97
CA TYR A 75 -10.12 -29.01 1.68
C TYR A 75 -11.42 -28.44 2.23
N ASN A 76 -12.27 -28.17 1.25
CA ASN A 76 -13.45 -27.35 1.37
C ASN A 76 -14.71 -28.14 1.78
N LYS A 77 -14.58 -29.44 2.09
CA LYS A 77 -15.69 -30.33 2.47
C LYS A 77 -15.49 -30.89 3.88
N GLY A 78 -16.55 -31.38 4.53
CA GLY A 78 -16.46 -32.04 5.83
C GLY A 78 -16.17 -31.13 7.03
N ALA A 79 -16.20 -31.70 8.23
CA ALA A 79 -15.93 -31.03 9.50
C ALA A 79 -14.46 -31.23 9.95
N GLY A 80 -13.97 -30.35 10.85
CA GLY A 80 -12.61 -30.42 11.39
C GLY A 80 -11.58 -29.56 10.62
N PRO A 81 -10.34 -29.48 11.16
CA PRO A 81 -9.34 -28.51 10.72
C PRO A 81 -8.82 -28.75 9.29
N TYR A 82 -8.90 -29.99 8.79
CA TYR A 82 -8.49 -30.35 7.42
C TYR A 82 -9.67 -30.71 6.51
N GLY A 83 -10.90 -30.48 6.97
CA GLY A 83 -12.09 -30.94 6.26
C GLY A 83 -12.07 -32.43 5.97
N ALA A 84 -12.40 -32.80 4.74
CA ALA A 84 -12.41 -34.18 4.24
C ALA A 84 -11.07 -34.61 3.60
N CYS A 85 -10.03 -33.77 3.68
CA CYS A 85 -8.71 -34.13 3.16
C CYS A 85 -8.04 -35.20 4.04
N THR A 86 -7.86 -36.40 3.47
CA THR A 86 -7.18 -37.52 4.14
C THR A 86 -5.68 -37.30 4.29
N PHE A 87 -5.07 -36.50 3.41
CA PHE A 87 -3.64 -36.19 3.42
C PHE A 87 -3.23 -35.17 4.49
N LYS A 88 -4.19 -34.41 5.06
CA LYS A 88 -3.96 -33.43 6.15
C LYS A 88 -2.74 -32.54 5.86
N ALA A 89 -1.82 -32.42 6.82
CA ALA A 89 -0.59 -31.64 6.68
C ALA A 89 0.37 -32.18 5.60
N GLY A 90 0.15 -33.35 5.00
CA GLY A 90 0.93 -33.87 3.88
C GLY A 90 0.31 -33.64 2.50
N CYS A 91 -0.75 -32.84 2.40
CA CYS A 91 -1.42 -32.61 1.11
C CYS A 91 -0.52 -31.81 0.16
N THR A 92 -0.37 -32.29 -1.08
CA THR A 92 0.40 -31.59 -2.13
C THR A 92 -0.36 -30.45 -2.82
N LYS A 93 -1.64 -30.27 -2.44
CA LYS A 93 -2.55 -29.21 -2.89
C LYS A 93 -2.77 -28.20 -1.76
N LEU A 94 -3.00 -26.94 -2.11
CA LEU A 94 -3.17 -25.88 -1.13
C LEU A 94 -4.49 -26.00 -0.35
N HIS A 95 -4.38 -25.89 0.97
CA HIS A 95 -5.53 -25.83 1.87
C HIS A 95 -6.02 -24.39 1.99
N MET A 96 -6.87 -23.96 1.07
CA MET A 96 -7.43 -22.61 1.05
C MET A 96 -8.96 -22.65 0.94
N CYS A 97 -9.62 -21.65 1.53
CA CYS A 97 -11.06 -21.49 1.43
C CYS A 97 -11.48 -21.17 -0.01
N GLN A 98 -12.27 -22.07 -0.61
CA GLN A 98 -12.79 -21.88 -1.98
C GLN A 98 -13.68 -20.63 -2.06
N HIS A 99 -14.49 -20.38 -1.04
CA HIS A 99 -15.37 -19.20 -1.00
C HIS A 99 -14.58 -17.89 -0.90
N PHE A 100 -13.39 -17.91 -0.29
CA PHE A 100 -12.52 -16.73 -0.24
C PHE A 100 -11.96 -16.40 -1.62
N ILE A 101 -11.47 -17.43 -2.33
CA ILE A 101 -10.99 -17.32 -3.71
C ILE A 101 -12.11 -16.80 -4.63
N GLN A 102 -13.35 -17.24 -4.39
CA GLN A 102 -14.52 -16.83 -5.16
C GLN A 102 -15.12 -15.48 -4.74
N ASP A 103 -14.50 -14.78 -3.78
CA ASP A 103 -14.98 -13.51 -3.24
C ASP A 103 -16.41 -13.56 -2.64
N ASN A 104 -16.82 -14.72 -2.13
CA ASN A 104 -18.16 -14.95 -1.55
C ASN A 104 -18.14 -15.59 -0.15
N CYS A 105 -16.98 -15.60 0.52
CA CYS A 105 -16.86 -16.11 1.90
C CYS A 105 -17.55 -15.18 2.90
N MET A 106 -18.70 -15.60 3.41
CA MET A 106 -19.47 -14.81 4.39
C MET A 106 -18.91 -14.87 5.83
N PHE A 107 -17.89 -15.69 6.09
CA PHE A 107 -17.39 -15.92 7.44
C PHE A 107 -16.18 -15.04 7.81
N GLY A 108 -15.57 -14.36 6.84
CA GLY A 108 -14.41 -13.49 7.08
C GLY A 108 -13.31 -14.17 7.90
N HIS A 109 -12.82 -13.50 8.95
CA HIS A 109 -11.80 -14.03 9.87
C HIS A 109 -12.27 -15.21 10.73
N LYS A 110 -13.59 -15.43 10.85
CA LYS A 110 -14.18 -16.58 11.58
C LYS A 110 -14.33 -17.82 10.69
N CYS A 111 -13.86 -17.75 9.44
CA CYS A 111 -13.91 -18.88 8.53
C CYS A 111 -13.12 -20.04 9.11
N LYS A 112 -13.73 -21.24 9.11
CA LYS A 112 -13.06 -22.49 9.50
C LYS A 112 -12.03 -22.95 8.47
N ARG A 113 -11.91 -22.23 7.35
CA ARG A 113 -10.98 -22.49 6.25
C ARG A 113 -10.01 -21.34 6.12
N LEU A 114 -8.78 -21.66 5.73
CA LEU A 114 -7.69 -20.69 5.68
C LEU A 114 -7.89 -19.70 4.52
N HIS A 115 -7.72 -18.42 4.82
CA HIS A 115 -7.66 -17.33 3.84
C HIS A 115 -6.21 -16.92 3.53
N MET A 116 -5.24 -17.58 4.18
CA MET A 116 -3.81 -17.38 4.01
C MET A 116 -3.14 -18.74 3.83
N ILE A 117 -1.93 -18.74 3.27
CA ILE A 117 -1.12 -19.96 3.16
C ILE A 117 -0.51 -20.28 4.51
N ASP A 118 -0.70 -21.52 4.98
CA ASP A 118 -0.12 -22.00 6.23
C ASP A 118 1.38 -22.28 6.09
N GLU A 119 2.05 -22.52 7.22
CA GLU A 119 3.51 -22.75 7.24
C GLU A 119 3.93 -23.94 6.38
N TYR A 120 3.12 -25.01 6.37
CA TYR A 120 3.37 -26.16 5.51
C TYR A 120 3.22 -25.82 4.01
N GLY A 121 2.14 -25.13 3.64
CA GLY A 121 1.92 -24.66 2.28
C GLY A 121 3.04 -23.74 1.81
N ARG A 122 3.53 -22.85 2.70
CA ARG A 122 4.67 -21.97 2.40
C ARG A 122 5.91 -22.79 2.08
N ARG A 123 6.33 -23.69 2.97
CA ARG A 123 7.52 -24.52 2.76
C ARG A 123 7.42 -25.35 1.47
N MET A 124 6.27 -25.96 1.20
CA MET A 124 6.02 -26.71 -0.04
C MET A 124 6.17 -25.83 -1.29
N LEU A 125 5.74 -24.58 -1.24
CA LEU A 125 5.83 -23.66 -2.38
C LEU A 125 7.25 -23.11 -2.55
N GLU A 126 7.96 -22.85 -1.45
CA GLU A 126 9.39 -22.48 -1.45
C GLU A 126 10.25 -23.60 -2.04
N GLU A 127 9.98 -24.87 -1.66
CA GLU A 127 10.62 -26.05 -2.24
C GLU A 127 10.36 -26.19 -3.75
N ARG A 128 9.24 -25.64 -4.24
CA ARG A 128 8.91 -25.55 -5.67
C ARG A 128 9.50 -24.32 -6.36
N GLY A 129 10.29 -23.50 -5.66
CA GLY A 129 10.99 -22.35 -6.23
C GLY A 129 10.21 -21.05 -6.24
N LEU A 130 9.06 -20.97 -5.56
CA LEU A 130 8.33 -19.71 -5.39
C LEU A 130 8.97 -18.87 -4.28
N SER A 131 9.13 -17.56 -4.53
CA SER A 131 9.61 -16.63 -3.51
C SER A 131 8.55 -16.44 -2.42
N SER A 132 9.00 -16.14 -1.20
CA SER A 132 8.11 -15.84 -0.06
C SER A 132 7.11 -14.72 -0.39
N ASP A 133 7.50 -13.75 -1.21
CA ASP A 133 6.64 -12.63 -1.62
C ASP A 133 5.49 -13.08 -2.51
N ILE A 134 5.76 -13.94 -3.50
CA ILE A 134 4.70 -14.50 -4.35
C ILE A 134 3.77 -15.39 -3.53
N ILE A 135 4.32 -16.18 -2.60
CA ILE A 135 3.53 -17.06 -1.73
C ILE A 135 2.57 -16.26 -0.86
N HIS A 136 3.02 -15.12 -0.33
CA HIS A 136 2.16 -14.20 0.40
C HIS A 136 1.01 -13.67 -0.47
N ASP A 137 1.29 -13.36 -1.75
CA ASP A 137 0.33 -12.77 -2.67
C ASP A 137 -0.62 -13.80 -3.31
N LEU A 138 -0.28 -15.09 -3.31
CA LEU A 138 -1.06 -16.17 -3.94
C LEU A 138 -2.57 -16.15 -3.62
N PRO A 139 -3.02 -15.99 -2.35
CA PRO A 139 -4.45 -15.93 -2.05
C PRO A 139 -5.19 -14.82 -2.82
N TYR A 140 -4.52 -13.68 -3.04
CA TYR A 140 -5.06 -12.56 -3.81
C TYR A 140 -4.95 -12.80 -5.31
N ILE A 141 -3.90 -13.49 -5.77
CA ILE A 141 -3.75 -13.90 -7.17
C ILE A 141 -4.89 -14.85 -7.57
N TYR A 142 -5.21 -15.86 -6.74
CA TYR A 142 -6.37 -16.75 -6.99
C TYR A 142 -7.68 -15.96 -7.10
N LYS A 143 -7.87 -14.99 -6.20
CA LYS A 143 -9.06 -14.14 -6.19
C LYS A 143 -9.16 -13.28 -7.45
N ASN A 144 -8.04 -12.72 -7.89
CA ASN A 144 -7.96 -11.94 -9.13
C ASN A 144 -8.24 -12.82 -10.36
N VAL A 145 -7.63 -14.01 -10.44
CA VAL A 145 -7.90 -14.97 -11.52
C VAL A 145 -9.37 -15.35 -11.57
N TYR A 146 -10.00 -15.62 -10.42
CA TYR A 146 -11.43 -15.91 -10.40
C TYR A 146 -12.27 -14.74 -10.92
N ARG A 147 -11.97 -13.49 -10.53
CA ARG A 147 -12.67 -12.30 -11.03
C ARG A 147 -12.50 -12.11 -12.54
N LEU A 148 -11.30 -12.38 -13.09
CA LEU A 148 -11.00 -12.27 -14.51
C LEU A 148 -11.66 -13.38 -15.35
N THR A 149 -11.93 -14.55 -14.76
CA THR A 149 -12.48 -15.73 -15.45
C THR A 149 -13.96 -15.99 -15.15
N ALA A 150 -14.56 -15.26 -14.20
CA ALA A 150 -15.96 -15.40 -13.84
C ALA A 150 -16.89 -14.83 -14.95
N PRO A 151 -17.98 -15.54 -15.31
CA PRO A 151 -18.97 -15.02 -16.25
C PRO A 151 -19.69 -13.78 -15.68
N PRO A 152 -20.08 -12.81 -16.53
CA PRO A 152 -20.69 -11.55 -16.10
C PRO A 152 -22.15 -11.77 -15.69
N TYR A 153 -22.39 -12.26 -14.47
CA TYR A 153 -23.71 -12.16 -13.84
C TYR A 153 -23.63 -12.31 -12.31
N SER A 154 -23.42 -11.18 -11.62
CA SER A 154 -24.02 -10.87 -10.31
C SER A 154 -23.52 -9.50 -9.83
N SER A 155 -23.85 -8.45 -10.57
CA SER A 155 -23.76 -7.07 -10.08
C SER A 155 -25.11 -6.73 -9.45
N ARG A 156 -25.16 -6.49 -8.12
CA ARG A 156 -26.29 -5.82 -7.50
C ARG A 156 -25.94 -4.34 -7.34
N GLU A 157 -26.46 -3.54 -8.24
CA GLU A 157 -26.43 -2.08 -8.18
C GLU A 157 -27.38 -1.55 -7.09
N GLY A 158 -27.01 -0.41 -6.52
CA GLY A 158 -27.88 0.46 -5.74
C GLY A 158 -27.43 1.90 -5.93
N LEU A 159 -28.09 2.62 -6.84
CA LEU A 159 -27.89 4.04 -7.15
C LEU A 159 -28.40 4.95 -6.02
N SER A 160 -27.69 6.06 -5.75
CA SER A 160 -28.31 7.36 -5.42
C SER A 160 -27.28 8.50 -5.39
N GLU A 161 -27.62 9.59 -6.08
CA GLU A 161 -27.06 10.95 -5.99
C GLU A 161 -28.14 11.89 -5.38
N PRO A 162 -27.82 13.08 -4.79
CA PRO A 162 -27.11 14.18 -5.46
C PRO A 162 -26.02 14.93 -4.63
N VAL A 163 -24.79 14.87 -5.15
CA VAL A 163 -23.72 15.87 -5.41
C VAL A 163 -23.35 17.02 -4.43
N VAL A 164 -24.18 17.56 -3.54
CA VAL A 164 -23.77 18.79 -2.80
C VAL A 164 -23.30 18.54 -1.36
N ARG A 165 -23.55 17.34 -0.79
CA ARG A 165 -23.10 16.96 0.56
C ARG A 165 -21.81 16.13 0.60
N GLN A 166 -21.27 15.77 -0.58
CA GLN A 166 -20.21 14.77 -0.70
C GLN A 166 -18.82 15.26 -0.26
N ALA A 167 -18.48 16.54 -0.36
CA ALA A 167 -17.12 17.01 -0.02
C ALA A 167 -16.76 16.75 1.46
N VAL A 168 -17.69 17.00 2.39
CA VAL A 168 -17.43 16.86 3.83
C VAL A 168 -17.46 15.39 4.29
N GLN A 169 -18.25 14.53 3.63
CA GLN A 169 -18.35 13.10 3.99
C GLN A 169 -17.24 12.22 3.37
N THR A 170 -16.66 12.65 2.26
CA THR A 170 -15.61 11.88 1.55
C THR A 170 -14.28 11.90 2.33
N GLU A 171 -14.01 12.97 3.06
CA GLU A 171 -12.83 13.10 3.92
C GLU A 171 -12.93 12.22 5.19
N GLU A 172 -14.10 12.16 5.84
CA GLU A 172 -14.31 11.29 7.02
C GLU A 172 -14.24 9.79 6.69
N ARG A 173 -14.62 9.41 5.46
CA ARG A 173 -14.48 8.03 4.94
C ARG A 173 -13.04 7.63 4.62
N SER A 174 -12.15 8.62 4.49
CA SER A 174 -10.75 8.43 4.08
C SER A 174 -9.78 8.44 5.27
N GLU A 175 -10.28 8.59 6.51
CA GLU A 175 -9.48 8.54 7.74
C GLU A 175 -9.28 7.10 8.22
N ILE A 176 -8.07 6.77 8.67
CA ILE A 176 -7.76 5.47 9.28
C ILE A 176 -8.36 5.39 10.69
N CYS A 177 -9.05 4.29 10.96
CA CYS A 177 -9.74 4.05 12.22
C CYS A 177 -8.75 3.81 13.37
N LEU A 178 -8.60 4.82 14.24
CA LEU A 178 -7.77 4.72 15.46
C LEU A 178 -8.17 3.54 16.36
N HIS A 179 -9.46 3.22 16.44
CA HIS A 179 -9.93 2.09 17.26
C HIS A 179 -9.51 0.75 16.66
N PHE A 180 -9.53 0.62 15.33
CA PHE A 180 -9.07 -0.59 14.65
C PHE A 180 -7.57 -0.77 14.82
N LEU A 181 -6.81 0.32 14.69
CA LEU A 181 -5.37 0.33 14.90
C LEU A 181 -5.00 -0.16 16.31
N ARG A 182 -5.84 0.12 17.31
CA ARG A 182 -5.72 -0.39 18.70
C ARG A 182 -6.43 -1.72 18.97
N ARG A 183 -6.89 -2.42 17.93
CA ARG A 183 -7.60 -3.71 18.01
C ARG A 183 -8.92 -3.67 18.81
N ASN A 184 -9.52 -2.49 18.95
CA ASN A 184 -10.70 -2.22 19.78
C ASN A 184 -11.90 -1.66 18.98
N CYS A 185 -11.88 -1.71 17.65
CA CYS A 185 -13.02 -1.24 16.84
C CYS A 185 -14.20 -2.20 16.98
N ARG A 186 -15.32 -1.69 17.51
CA ARG A 186 -16.57 -2.47 17.67
C ARG A 186 -17.36 -2.62 16.38
N PHE A 187 -17.10 -1.77 15.40
CA PHE A 187 -17.90 -1.69 14.16
C PHE A 187 -17.43 -2.66 13.07
N GLN A 188 -16.22 -3.23 13.18
CA GLN A 188 -15.67 -4.20 12.22
C GLN A 188 -15.92 -3.75 10.77
N ASP A 189 -16.58 -4.57 9.95
CA ASP A 189 -16.82 -4.29 8.53
C ASP A 189 -17.86 -3.17 8.28
N GLN A 190 -18.55 -2.69 9.31
CA GLN A 190 -19.48 -1.56 9.24
C GLN A 190 -18.81 -0.23 9.63
N CYS A 191 -17.50 -0.22 9.91
CA CYS A 191 -16.81 1.02 10.24
C CYS A 191 -16.76 1.94 9.02
N ILE A 192 -17.21 3.19 9.18
CA ILE A 192 -17.12 4.21 8.13
C ILE A 192 -15.67 4.64 7.84
N ARG A 193 -14.74 4.32 8.75
CA ARG A 193 -13.31 4.63 8.66
C ARG A 193 -12.54 3.42 8.14
N ILE A 194 -11.35 3.69 7.60
CA ILE A 194 -10.51 2.66 6.98
C ILE A 194 -9.84 1.80 8.05
N HIS A 195 -9.96 0.49 7.90
CA HIS A 195 -9.26 -0.48 8.74
C HIS A 195 -7.89 -0.79 8.12
N PHE A 196 -6.85 -0.17 8.68
CA PHE A 196 -5.47 -0.38 8.29
C PHE A 196 -4.57 -0.52 9.52
N ASN A 197 -3.50 -1.29 9.39
CA ASN A 197 -2.58 -1.66 10.48
C ASN A 197 -1.49 -0.61 10.76
N LEU A 198 -1.39 0.44 9.96
CA LEU A 198 -0.47 1.56 10.16
C LEU A 198 -1.24 2.89 10.24
N PRO A 199 -0.66 3.93 10.86
CA PRO A 199 -1.30 5.25 10.97
C PRO A 199 -1.31 6.04 9.66
N TYR A 200 -0.72 5.48 8.60
CA TYR A 200 -0.67 6.01 7.25
C TYR A 200 -0.90 4.88 6.25
N LYS A 201 -1.48 5.22 5.10
CA LYS A 201 -1.66 4.29 3.97
C LYS A 201 -1.42 5.03 2.66
N TRP A 202 -0.67 4.43 1.75
CA TRP A 202 -0.36 5.01 0.45
C TRP A 202 -1.07 4.24 -0.66
N GLU A 203 -1.75 4.97 -1.54
CA GLU A 203 -2.53 4.38 -2.63
C GLU A 203 -2.29 5.15 -3.93
N VAL A 204 -2.37 4.44 -5.05
CA VAL A 204 -2.27 4.97 -6.42
C VAL A 204 -3.55 4.65 -7.18
N PHE A 205 -4.01 5.59 -7.97
CA PHE A 205 -5.19 5.44 -8.80
C PHE A 205 -4.79 4.91 -10.18
N ASP A 206 -5.31 3.75 -10.56
CA ASP A 206 -4.97 3.07 -11.82
C ASP A 206 -5.92 3.40 -12.98
N GLY A 207 -6.78 4.41 -12.81
CA GLY A 207 -7.84 4.77 -13.75
C GLY A 207 -9.22 4.26 -13.35
N GLU A 208 -9.30 3.19 -12.56
CA GLU A 208 -10.58 2.62 -12.10
C GLU A 208 -10.74 2.68 -10.58
N CYS A 209 -9.68 2.38 -9.84
CA CYS A 209 -9.74 2.28 -8.39
C CYS A 209 -8.43 2.70 -7.70
N TRP A 210 -8.52 2.95 -6.40
CA TRP A 210 -7.34 3.17 -5.56
C TRP A 210 -6.74 1.84 -5.15
N ARG A 211 -5.46 1.63 -5.48
CA ARG A 211 -4.69 0.44 -5.11
C ARG A 211 -3.56 0.77 -4.15
N ASP A 212 -3.31 -0.13 -3.23
CA ASP A 212 -2.25 -0.02 -2.24
C ASP A 212 -0.86 0.03 -2.91
N LEU A 213 -0.07 1.04 -2.55
CA LEU A 213 1.34 1.14 -2.97
C LEU A 213 2.21 0.18 -2.15
N ARG A 214 3.12 -0.53 -2.82
CA ARG A 214 4.12 -1.37 -2.13
C ARG A 214 5.13 -0.51 -1.37
N ARG A 215 5.83 -1.11 -0.39
CA ARG A 215 6.90 -0.46 0.40
C ARG A 215 6.46 0.85 1.07
N MET A 216 5.22 0.90 1.58
CA MET A 216 4.62 2.11 2.16
C MET A 216 5.44 2.73 3.28
N GLU A 217 6.14 1.93 4.10
CA GLU A 217 6.99 2.46 5.17
C GLU A 217 8.16 3.28 4.62
N GLU A 218 8.75 2.86 3.51
CA GLU A 218 9.85 3.60 2.89
C GLU A 218 9.35 4.88 2.19
N ILE A 219 8.19 4.80 1.55
CA ILE A 219 7.51 5.97 0.97
C ILE A 219 7.19 6.97 2.08
N GLU A 220 6.59 6.52 3.18
CA GLU A 220 6.26 7.36 4.33
C GLU A 220 7.52 7.97 4.94
N ARG A 221 8.57 7.17 5.18
CA ARG A 221 9.85 7.65 5.72
C ARG A 221 10.44 8.76 4.85
N SER A 222 10.42 8.56 3.53
CA SER A 222 10.90 9.58 2.60
C SER A 222 9.99 10.81 2.60
N TYR A 223 8.68 10.63 2.62
CA TYR A 223 7.70 11.73 2.65
C TYR A 223 7.84 12.59 3.91
N CYS A 224 8.03 11.98 5.07
CA CYS A 224 8.21 12.67 6.35
C CYS A 224 9.40 13.63 6.34
N ASP A 225 10.44 13.37 5.54
CA ASP A 225 11.58 14.27 5.39
C ASP A 225 11.22 15.44 4.45
N PRO A 226 11.19 16.69 4.94
CA PRO A 226 10.87 17.84 4.11
C PRO A 226 11.93 18.13 3.05
N ARG A 227 13.10 17.49 3.02
CA ARG A 227 14.07 17.62 1.92
C ARG A 227 13.64 16.86 0.69
N ASN A 228 13.01 15.70 0.88
CA ASN A 228 12.67 14.81 -0.21
C ASN A 228 11.47 15.34 -1.00
N THR A 229 11.60 15.27 -2.32
CA THR A 229 10.51 15.53 -3.27
C THR A 229 9.97 14.25 -3.88
N HIS A 230 10.69 13.14 -3.74
CA HIS A 230 10.36 11.86 -4.34
C HIS A 230 10.54 10.72 -3.34
N SER A 231 9.75 9.66 -3.49
CA SER A 231 10.02 8.40 -2.77
C SER A 231 11.26 7.70 -3.36
N PRO A 232 11.93 6.83 -2.60
CA PRO A 232 12.96 5.96 -3.17
C PRO A 232 12.34 4.93 -4.13
N GLY A 233 13.15 4.39 -5.04
CA GLY A 233 12.77 3.33 -5.98
C GLY A 233 12.72 3.77 -7.44
N SER A 234 12.49 2.81 -8.33
CA SER A 234 12.47 3.00 -9.79
C SER A 234 11.24 3.74 -10.31
N ARG A 235 10.10 3.61 -9.62
CA ARG A 235 8.85 4.36 -9.88
C ARG A 235 8.51 5.24 -8.68
N PRO A 236 9.22 6.36 -8.51
CA PRO A 236 9.06 7.21 -7.34
C PRO A 236 7.70 7.91 -7.35
N VAL A 237 7.11 8.04 -6.17
CA VAL A 237 6.01 8.98 -5.95
C VAL A 237 6.59 10.39 -5.88
N ASP A 238 6.13 11.30 -6.74
CA ASP A 238 6.38 12.73 -6.60
C ASP A 238 5.47 13.29 -5.49
N PHE A 239 6.09 13.73 -4.40
CA PHE A 239 5.41 14.25 -3.22
C PHE A 239 4.90 15.69 -3.35
N LEU A 240 5.27 16.39 -4.42
CA LEU A 240 4.79 17.74 -4.71
C LEU A 240 3.52 17.70 -5.55
N THR A 241 3.51 16.87 -6.58
CA THR A 241 2.33 16.70 -7.46
C THR A 241 1.36 15.64 -6.93
N MET A 242 1.80 14.81 -5.98
CA MET A 242 1.06 13.63 -5.53
C MET A 242 0.71 12.71 -6.70
N THR A 243 1.72 12.39 -7.51
CA THR A 243 1.59 11.47 -8.66
C THR A 243 2.71 10.44 -8.65
N ARG A 244 2.50 9.33 -9.34
CA ARG A 244 3.54 8.36 -9.69
C ARG A 244 3.47 8.14 -11.18
N ASP A 245 4.51 8.58 -11.90
CA ASP A 245 4.44 8.80 -13.34
C ASP A 245 3.30 9.78 -13.68
N ALA A 246 2.23 9.30 -14.32
CA ALA A 246 1.01 10.07 -14.60
C ALA A 246 -0.15 9.76 -13.63
N ASP A 247 -0.02 8.72 -12.81
CA ASP A 247 -1.11 8.20 -11.98
C ASP A 247 -1.24 9.01 -10.69
N PRO A 248 -2.46 9.46 -10.32
CA PRO A 248 -2.69 10.13 -9.04
C PRO A 248 -2.36 9.23 -7.85
N VAL A 249 -1.73 9.80 -6.82
CA VAL A 249 -1.38 9.13 -5.57
C VAL A 249 -2.05 9.85 -4.40
N ARG A 250 -2.48 9.11 -3.39
CA ARG A 250 -2.97 9.69 -2.13
C ARG A 250 -2.35 9.02 -0.92
N ARG A 251 -2.22 9.81 0.14
CA ARG A 251 -1.84 9.37 1.48
C ARG A 251 -3.05 9.51 2.40
N LEU A 252 -3.48 8.40 2.98
CA LEU A 252 -4.51 8.36 4.01
C LEU A 252 -3.84 8.36 5.38
N SER A 253 -4.51 8.95 6.36
CA SER A 253 -3.94 9.14 7.69
C SER A 253 -4.96 8.91 8.81
N THR A 254 -4.47 8.63 10.01
CA THR A 254 -5.29 8.76 11.22
C THR A 254 -5.60 10.24 11.51
N ALA A 255 -6.56 10.48 12.40
CA ALA A 255 -6.90 11.83 12.84
C ALA A 255 -5.67 12.64 13.28
N SER A 256 -5.67 13.94 12.95
CA SER A 256 -4.61 14.86 13.38
C SER A 256 -4.51 14.90 14.90
N SER A 257 -3.29 14.88 15.41
CA SER A 257 -3.00 14.91 16.86
C SER A 257 -3.58 16.13 17.57
N VAL A 258 -3.84 17.24 16.86
CA VAL A 258 -4.42 18.46 17.44
C VAL A 258 -5.93 18.38 17.67
N THR A 259 -6.63 17.46 16.99
CA THR A 259 -8.09 17.31 17.11
C THR A 259 -8.51 16.27 18.15
N LYS A 260 -7.54 15.49 18.66
CA LYS A 260 -7.78 14.43 19.66
C LYS A 260 -7.05 14.72 20.97
N PRO A 261 -7.60 14.29 22.12
CA PRO A 261 -6.90 14.34 23.39
C PRO A 261 -5.58 13.56 23.38
N SER A 262 -4.65 13.91 24.27
CA SER A 262 -3.31 13.32 24.35
C SER A 262 -3.26 11.81 24.64
N HIS A 263 -4.31 11.25 25.25
CA HIS A 263 -4.41 9.80 25.46
C HIS A 263 -4.68 9.02 24.15
N TYR A 264 -4.97 9.71 23.04
CA TYR A 264 -5.06 9.06 21.75
C TYR A 264 -3.68 8.83 21.14
N ILE A 265 -3.13 7.63 21.35
CA ILE A 265 -1.93 7.15 20.64
C ILE A 265 -2.18 6.96 19.14
N LEU A 266 -1.11 7.04 18.34
CA LEU A 266 -1.07 6.81 16.88
C LEU A 266 -1.93 7.79 16.04
N THR A 267 -2.20 8.97 16.59
CA THR A 267 -2.69 10.12 15.82
C THR A 267 -1.58 10.68 14.93
N THR A 268 -1.94 11.30 13.80
CA THR A 268 -0.95 11.88 12.89
C THR A 268 -0.47 13.21 13.45
N GLU A 269 0.80 13.29 13.83
CA GLU A 269 1.44 14.54 14.22
C GLU A 269 1.98 15.24 12.97
N TRP A 270 1.35 16.36 12.60
CA TRP A 270 1.79 17.15 11.44
C TRP A 270 2.78 18.22 11.87
N LEU A 271 3.92 18.24 11.18
CA LEU A 271 5.02 19.16 11.38
C LEU A 271 5.09 20.15 10.21
N TRP A 272 5.38 21.41 10.54
CA TRP A 272 5.50 22.48 9.57
C TRP A 272 6.96 22.93 9.51
N PHE A 273 7.46 23.11 8.29
CA PHE A 273 8.86 23.48 8.04
C PHE A 273 8.94 24.66 7.08
N TYR A 274 9.93 25.53 7.27
CA TYR A 274 10.31 26.55 6.29
C TYR A 274 11.73 26.31 5.78
N LYS A 275 11.98 26.67 4.52
CA LYS A 275 13.32 26.58 3.92
C LYS A 275 14.23 27.69 4.49
N GLY A 276 15.28 27.28 5.18
CA GLY A 276 16.36 28.10 5.71
C GLY A 276 17.34 28.56 4.63
N ASP A 277 18.40 29.23 5.06
CA ASP A 277 19.36 29.89 4.16
C ASP A 277 20.34 28.88 3.51
N HIS A 278 20.63 27.77 4.19
CA HIS A 278 21.56 26.72 3.71
C HIS A 278 20.81 25.51 3.14
N GLU A 279 19.64 25.73 2.53
CA GLU A 279 18.72 24.67 2.08
C GLU A 279 18.25 23.70 3.17
N ASN A 280 18.52 24.00 4.44
CA ASN A 280 17.99 23.26 5.57
C ASN A 280 16.50 23.56 5.75
N TRP A 281 15.74 22.54 6.16
CA TRP A 281 14.34 22.71 6.55
C TRP A 281 14.27 22.81 8.05
N ILE A 282 13.70 23.91 8.55
CA ILE A 282 13.63 24.20 9.98
C ILE A 282 12.16 24.11 10.41
N GLU A 283 11.90 23.32 11.45
CA GLU A 283 10.58 23.15 12.04
C GLU A 283 10.12 24.43 12.75
N TYR A 284 8.86 24.83 12.57
CA TYR A 284 8.27 25.93 13.34
C TYR A 284 8.17 25.55 14.82
N GLY A 285 8.68 26.44 15.68
CA GLY A 285 8.77 26.25 17.14
C GLY A 285 10.09 25.61 17.59
N ARG A 286 10.97 25.21 16.66
CA ARG A 286 12.33 24.73 16.98
C ARG A 286 13.37 25.83 16.73
N PRO A 287 14.50 25.83 17.47
CA PRO A 287 15.59 26.76 17.24
C PRO A 287 16.26 26.52 15.89
N ASP A 288 16.58 27.60 15.16
CA ASP A 288 17.43 27.55 13.96
C ASP A 288 18.93 27.49 14.30
N ASP A 289 19.80 27.46 13.29
CA ASP A 289 21.27 27.45 13.45
C ASP A 289 21.79 28.64 14.30
N LYS A 290 21.00 29.71 14.42
CA LYS A 290 21.30 30.92 15.22
C LYS A 290 20.53 30.95 16.54
N GLN A 291 19.99 29.81 16.98
CA GLN A 291 19.19 29.64 18.20
C GLN A 291 17.93 30.52 18.26
N ARG A 292 17.40 30.95 17.11
CA ARG A 292 16.16 31.73 17.04
C ARG A 292 14.98 30.82 16.81
N VAL A 293 13.93 31.05 17.59
CA VAL A 293 12.67 30.30 17.54
C VAL A 293 11.58 31.17 16.92
N THR A 294 10.62 30.54 16.25
CA THR A 294 9.41 31.21 15.77
C THR A 294 8.39 31.34 16.89
N SER A 295 7.59 32.41 16.89
CA SER A 295 6.53 32.64 17.89
C SER A 295 5.41 31.60 17.85
N VAL A 296 5.25 30.92 16.71
CA VAL A 296 4.29 29.85 16.52
C VAL A 296 5.01 28.51 16.35
N THR A 297 4.38 27.46 16.86
CA THR A 297 4.81 26.07 16.77
C THR A 297 4.11 25.35 15.62
N SER A 298 4.67 24.23 15.19
CA SER A 298 4.00 23.34 14.22
C SER A 298 2.59 22.93 14.65
N ARG A 299 2.37 22.75 15.97
CA ARG A 299 1.07 22.37 16.53
C ARG A 299 0.03 23.48 16.36
N GLU A 300 0.40 24.73 16.62
CA GLU A 300 -0.49 25.89 16.45
C GLU A 300 -0.80 26.14 14.98
N LEU A 301 0.21 25.98 14.10
CA LEU A 301 0.02 26.09 12.65
C LEU A 301 -0.92 25.00 12.12
N GLU A 302 -0.78 23.76 12.59
CA GLU A 302 -1.68 22.67 12.22
C GLU A 302 -3.12 22.95 12.69
N ALA A 303 -3.32 23.45 13.91
CA ALA A 303 -4.64 23.83 14.40
C ALA A 303 -5.27 24.95 13.57
N ALA A 304 -4.49 25.97 13.20
CA ALA A 304 -4.94 27.05 12.33
C ALA A 304 -5.28 26.54 10.92
N PHE A 305 -4.44 25.67 10.35
CA PHE A 305 -4.65 25.08 9.03
C PHE A 305 -5.93 24.24 8.94
N LEU A 306 -6.25 23.48 10.00
CA LEU A 306 -7.50 22.70 10.07
C LEU A 306 -8.74 23.59 10.27
N THR A 307 -8.57 24.80 10.80
CA THR A 307 -9.66 25.76 10.95
C THR A 307 -9.93 26.49 9.63
N ASP A 308 -8.87 26.93 8.96
CA ASP A 308 -8.92 27.58 7.65
C ASP A 308 -7.64 27.29 6.87
N SER A 309 -7.75 26.45 5.84
CA SER A 309 -6.63 26.04 4.99
C SER A 309 -6.21 27.11 3.97
N SER A 310 -6.97 28.21 3.87
CA SER A 310 -6.67 29.38 3.03
C SER A 310 -6.14 30.58 3.80
N ALA A 311 -6.12 30.50 5.14
CA ALA A 311 -5.69 31.59 6.00
C ALA A 311 -4.21 31.96 5.82
N GLU A 312 -3.91 33.21 6.18
CA GLU A 312 -2.54 33.70 6.38
C GLU A 312 -2.25 33.88 7.87
N VAL A 313 -1.14 33.32 8.35
CA VAL A 313 -0.72 33.40 9.75
C VAL A 313 0.49 34.30 9.90
N THR A 314 0.46 35.20 10.88
CA THR A 314 1.60 36.04 11.23
C THR A 314 2.58 35.27 12.12
N VAL A 315 3.84 35.20 11.71
CA VAL A 315 4.92 34.53 12.44
C VAL A 315 6.03 35.52 12.76
N MET A 316 6.38 35.61 14.04
CA MET A 316 7.55 36.38 14.50
C MET A 316 8.75 35.45 14.63
N LYS A 317 9.92 35.89 14.16
CA LYS A 317 11.20 35.19 14.37
C LYS A 317 12.26 36.21 14.76
N GLY A 318 12.55 36.28 16.06
CA GLY A 318 13.27 37.43 16.64
C GLY A 318 12.50 38.72 16.39
N HIS A 319 13.18 39.76 15.88
CA HIS A 319 12.55 41.05 15.56
C HIS A 319 11.91 41.13 14.16
N ARG A 320 11.88 40.03 13.41
CA ARG A 320 11.36 40.00 12.04
C ARG A 320 9.96 39.38 12.03
N GLN A 321 9.06 40.05 11.32
CA GLN A 321 7.70 39.58 11.06
C GLN A 321 7.61 38.92 9.68
N TYR A 322 6.92 37.79 9.63
CA TYR A 322 6.67 37.03 8.43
C TYR A 322 5.17 36.70 8.33
N PHE A 323 4.69 36.51 7.10
CA PHE A 323 3.35 36.04 6.80
C PHE A 323 3.45 34.66 6.14
N LEU A 324 2.80 33.68 6.73
CA LEU A 324 2.71 32.32 6.21
C LEU A 324 1.37 32.16 5.50
N SER A 325 1.39 31.88 4.20
CA SER A 325 0.19 31.49 3.45
C SER A 325 0.13 29.97 3.35
N PHE A 326 -0.99 29.40 3.82
CA PHE A 326 -1.24 27.96 3.73
C PHE A 326 -1.56 27.52 2.30
N GLN A 327 -2.30 28.33 1.55
CA GLN A 327 -2.65 28.04 0.17
C GLN A 327 -1.41 27.99 -0.74
N ASP A 328 -0.55 29.00 -0.64
CA ASP A 328 0.63 29.09 -1.49
C ASP A 328 1.78 28.21 -1.00
N MET A 329 1.76 27.79 0.26
CA MET A 329 2.86 27.09 0.93
C MET A 329 4.16 27.90 0.91
N TYR A 330 4.05 29.20 1.22
CA TYR A 330 5.18 30.12 1.33
C TYR A 330 5.10 31.02 2.56
N GLN A 331 6.26 31.30 3.12
CA GLN A 331 6.48 32.36 4.10
C GLN A 331 7.05 33.60 3.39
N ARG A 332 6.51 34.78 3.67
CA ARG A 332 6.89 36.06 3.07
C ARG A 332 7.30 37.07 4.13
N ASN A 333 8.34 37.85 3.86
CA ASN A 333 8.68 39.03 4.65
C ASN A 333 8.42 40.29 3.81
N PRO A 334 7.36 41.05 4.07
CA PRO A 334 7.04 42.21 3.26
C PRO A 334 8.09 43.33 3.37
N LYS A 335 8.81 43.45 4.49
CA LYS A 335 9.85 44.48 4.66
C LYS A 335 11.09 44.24 3.79
N HIS A 336 11.42 42.98 3.52
CA HIS A 336 12.62 42.61 2.77
C HIS A 336 12.32 41.92 1.43
N ASN A 337 11.04 41.81 1.07
CA ASN A 337 10.53 41.10 -0.09
C ASN A 337 11.10 39.68 -0.27
N THR A 338 11.43 39.00 0.85
CA THR A 338 11.98 37.64 0.82
C THR A 338 10.85 36.62 0.90
N LYS A 339 10.93 35.57 0.07
CA LYS A 339 9.97 34.46 0.02
C LYS A 339 10.68 33.13 0.29
N ARG A 340 10.16 32.32 1.21
CA ARG A 340 10.69 31.01 1.60
C ARG A 340 9.63 29.94 1.43
N ARG A 341 10.01 28.80 0.84
CA ARG A 341 9.11 27.65 0.71
C ARG A 341 8.76 27.08 2.08
N VAL A 342 7.54 26.58 2.20
CA VAL A 342 7.02 25.92 3.40
C VAL A 342 6.57 24.51 3.02
N ARG A 343 6.78 23.55 3.92
CA ARG A 343 6.32 22.16 3.76
C ARG A 343 5.63 21.69 5.02
N ARG A 344 4.50 21.02 4.83
CA ARG A 344 3.77 20.29 5.88
C ARG A 344 4.06 18.81 5.69
N ARG A 345 4.65 18.14 6.69
CA ARG A 345 5.01 16.71 6.68
C ARG A 345 4.63 16.04 8.00
N PRO A 346 4.18 14.79 7.99
CA PRO A 346 3.89 14.06 9.23
C PRO A 346 5.19 13.64 9.94
N ARG A 347 5.13 13.44 11.25
CA ARG A 347 6.19 12.74 11.99
C ARG A 347 6.17 11.26 11.58
N PHE A 348 7.32 10.74 11.19
CA PHE A 348 7.47 9.32 10.85
C PHE A 348 7.24 8.43 12.08
N VAL A 349 6.50 7.35 11.88
CA VAL A 349 6.29 6.28 12.87
C VAL A 349 6.56 4.97 12.15
N SER A 350 7.54 4.18 12.59
CA SER A 350 7.85 2.89 11.95
C SER A 350 6.82 1.82 12.29
N ILE A 351 6.82 0.72 11.54
CA ILE A 351 6.02 -0.47 11.85
C ILE A 351 6.31 -0.95 13.28
N THR A 352 7.60 -1.02 13.66
CA THR A 352 8.03 -1.41 15.01
C THR A 352 7.51 -0.45 16.09
N GLU A 353 7.55 0.86 15.84
CA GLU A 353 7.04 1.84 16.82
C GLU A 353 5.51 1.76 16.99
N VAL A 354 4.78 1.41 15.92
CA VAL A 354 3.34 1.14 16.00
C VAL A 354 3.08 -0.07 16.91
N GLU A 355 3.80 -1.16 16.70
CA GLU A 355 3.68 -2.39 17.50
C GLU A 355 4.01 -2.12 18.97
N ASP A 356 5.11 -1.41 19.25
CA ASP A 356 5.51 -1.03 20.61
C ASP A 356 4.48 -0.16 21.33
N LYS A 357 3.83 0.76 20.61
CA LYS A 357 2.77 1.62 21.17
C LYS A 357 1.47 0.88 21.42
N ILE A 358 1.18 -0.19 20.68
CA ILE A 358 -0.01 -1.02 20.87
C ILE A 358 0.21 -2.04 22.00
N ALA A 359 1.44 -2.50 22.20
CA ALA A 359 1.80 -3.47 23.23
C ALA A 359 1.85 -2.88 24.66
N ARG A 360 1.95 -1.56 24.79
CA ARG A 360 1.90 -0.81 26.06
C ARG A 360 0.47 -0.40 26.38
#